data_AF-A0A6I3E1Y7-F1
#
_entry.id   AF-A0A6I3E1Y7-F1
#
_cell.length_a   1.000
_cell.length_b   1.000
_cell.length_c   1.000
_cell.angle_alpha   90.00
_cell.angle_beta   90.00
_cell.angle_gamma   90.00
#
_symmetry.space_group_name_H-M   'P 1'
#
loop_
_entity.id
_entity.type
_entity.pdbx_description
1 polymer ?
#
loop_
_entity_poly.entity_id
_entity_poly.type
_entity_poly.pdbx_seq_one_letter_code
_entity_poly.pdbx_strand_id
1 'polypeptide(L)'
;MIRQLIFSGETDGQIWLAGSPLKADSNILVTVTSATGEQSAYISKNGVTEIKAAQLVDAAPEVQGQDTKQKFVGFKKALTFSGYAIAMVLLIFSGLSFTGN
;
A
#
# COMPACT_ATOMS: atom_id res chain seq x y z
N MET A 1 28.48 -30.01 -16.34
CA MET A 1 27.98 -29.41 -15.09
C MET A 1 26.99 -28.32 -15.47
N ILE A 2 25.76 -28.36 -14.94
CA ILE A 2 24.77 -27.31 -15.19
C ILE A 2 25.02 -26.20 -14.17
N ARG A 3 25.11 -24.95 -14.65
CA ARG A 3 25.25 -23.75 -13.82
C ARG A 3 24.07 -22.84 -14.10
N GLN A 4 23.41 -22.35 -13.06
CA GLN A 4 22.31 -21.41 -13.15
C GLN A 4 22.71 -20.10 -12.47
N LEU A 5 22.55 -18.98 -13.18
CA LEU A 5 22.83 -17.66 -12.64
C LEU A 5 21.77 -17.30 -11.59
N ILE A 6 22.21 -16.78 -10.44
CA ILE A 6 21.29 -16.42 -9.34
C ILE A 6 20.78 -14.98 -9.47
N PHE A 7 21.66 -14.05 -9.89
CA PHE A 7 21.33 -12.63 -10.07
C PHE A 7 21.75 -12.18 -11.47
N SER A 8 20.84 -11.52 -12.21
CA SER A 8 21.06 -11.15 -13.62
C SER A 8 21.61 -9.72 -13.81
N GLY A 9 22.17 -9.11 -12.75
CA GLY A 9 22.60 -7.70 -12.74
C GLY A 9 24.04 -7.47 -13.22
N GLU A 10 24.31 -6.23 -13.68
CA GLU A 10 25.67 -5.72 -13.88
C GLU A 10 26.22 -5.15 -12.57
N THR A 11 26.93 -5.97 -11.79
CA THR A 11 27.97 -5.47 -10.88
C THR A 11 28.87 -6.62 -10.41
N ASP A 12 30.17 -6.41 -10.60
CA ASP A 12 31.32 -7.07 -10.00
C ASP A 12 31.03 -8.25 -9.03
N GLY A 13 30.85 -9.45 -9.58
CA GLY A 13 30.64 -10.68 -8.80
C GLY A 13 29.41 -11.48 -9.22
N GLN A 14 29.60 -12.45 -10.10
CA GLN A 14 28.52 -13.34 -10.53
C GLN A 14 28.40 -14.53 -9.57
N ILE A 15 27.22 -14.73 -8.99
CA ILE A 15 26.94 -15.88 -8.13
C ILE A 15 26.18 -16.93 -8.95
N TRP A 16 26.73 -18.15 -8.95
CA TRP A 16 26.22 -19.27 -9.71
C TRP A 16 25.79 -20.39 -8.78
N LEU A 17 24.62 -20.96 -9.05
CA LEU A 17 24.22 -22.25 -8.52
C LEU A 17 24.85 -23.35 -9.38
N ALA A 18 25.69 -24.19 -8.77
CA ALA A 18 26.29 -25.34 -9.44
C ALA A 18 25.62 -26.64 -8.98
N GLY A 19 25.17 -27.47 -9.92
CA GLY A 19 24.64 -28.80 -9.63
C GLY A 19 23.27 -29.11 -10.25
N SER A 20 22.87 -30.37 -10.13
CA SER A 20 21.56 -30.91 -10.52
C SER A 20 20.52 -30.67 -9.41
N PRO A 21 19.20 -30.67 -9.72
CA PRO A 21 18.23 -29.84 -9.02
C PRO A 21 18.18 -30.11 -7.53
N LEU A 22 17.96 -29.03 -6.78
CA LEU A 22 17.67 -29.08 -5.35
C LEU A 22 16.65 -30.18 -5.05
N LYS A 23 16.90 -30.93 -3.97
CA LYS A 23 15.94 -31.91 -3.46
C LYS A 23 14.57 -31.23 -3.35
N ALA A 24 13.49 -32.00 -3.58
CA ALA A 24 12.15 -31.45 -3.77
C ALA A 24 11.69 -30.49 -2.66
N ASP A 25 12.22 -30.65 -1.44
CA ASP A 25 11.82 -29.90 -0.25
C ASP A 25 12.85 -28.82 0.15
N SER A 26 13.88 -28.58 -0.66
CA SER A 26 14.90 -27.58 -0.36
C SER A 26 14.48 -26.22 -0.90
N ASN A 27 14.24 -25.29 0.03
CA ASN A 27 13.96 -23.89 -0.25
C ASN A 27 15.09 -23.06 0.35
N ILE A 28 15.76 -22.27 -0.48
CA ILE A 28 16.91 -21.46 -0.08
C ILE A 28 16.63 -20.01 -0.44
N LEU A 29 16.78 -19.12 0.54
CA LEU A 29 16.78 -17.68 0.33
C LEU A 29 18.23 -17.19 0.35
N VAL A 30 18.64 -16.51 -0.71
CA VAL A 30 19.96 -15.87 -0.81
C VAL A 30 19.77 -14.37 -0.91
N THR A 31 20.36 -13.63 0.02
CA THR A 31 20.36 -12.17 0.01
C THR A 31 21.79 -11.67 -0.08
N VAL A 32 22.05 -10.77 -1.02
CA VAL A 32 23.35 -10.16 -1.27
C VAL A 32 23.21 -8.66 -1.15
N THR A 33 24.00 -8.08 -0.27
CA THR A 33 24.08 -6.64 -0.08
C THR A 33 25.39 -6.14 -0.69
N SER A 34 25.30 -5.17 -1.59
CA SER A 34 26.43 -4.56 -2.27
C SER A 34 26.33 -3.03 -2.19
N ALA A 35 27.35 -2.33 -2.71
CA ALA A 35 27.32 -0.87 -2.81
C ALA A 35 26.16 -0.33 -3.66
N THR A 36 25.60 -1.14 -4.57
CA THR A 36 24.47 -0.76 -5.42
C THR A 36 23.10 -1.11 -4.82
N GLY A 37 23.07 -1.79 -3.67
CA GLY A 37 21.84 -2.14 -2.96
C GLY A 37 21.76 -3.62 -2.58
N GLU A 38 20.57 -4.02 -2.14
CA GLU A 38 20.26 -5.39 -1.73
C GLU A 38 19.49 -6.13 -2.82
N GLN A 39 19.93 -7.34 -3.16
CA GLN A 39 19.25 -8.26 -4.05
C GLN A 39 18.96 -9.57 -3.33
N SER A 40 17.77 -10.13 -3.54
CA SER A 40 17.40 -11.43 -2.97
C SER A 40 16.97 -12.39 -4.07
N ALA A 41 17.27 -13.67 -3.91
CA ALA A 41 16.88 -14.71 -4.84
C ALA A 41 16.38 -15.92 -4.05
N TYR A 42 15.25 -16.44 -4.50
CA TYR A 42 14.62 -17.64 -3.99
C TYR A 42 14.99 -18.82 -4.88
N ILE A 43 15.54 -19.86 -4.27
CA ILE A 43 15.97 -21.06 -4.97
C ILE A 43 15.13 -22.23 -4.48
N SER A 44 14.46 -22.89 -5.41
CA SER A 44 13.59 -24.05 -5.16
C SER A 44 13.79 -25.13 -6.22
N LYS A 45 13.04 -26.22 -6.09
CA LYS A 45 12.94 -27.27 -7.14
C LYS A 45 12.58 -26.70 -8.51
N ASN A 46 11.79 -25.62 -8.56
CA ASN A 46 11.31 -25.02 -9.81
C ASN A 46 12.34 -24.09 -10.47
N GLY A 47 13.49 -23.85 -9.81
CA GLY A 47 14.55 -22.99 -10.30
C GLY A 47 14.86 -21.83 -9.36
N VAL A 48 15.61 -20.86 -9.88
CA VAL A 48 15.97 -19.61 -9.20
C VAL A 48 15.03 -18.50 -9.66
N THR A 49 14.44 -17.79 -8.70
CA THR A 49 13.57 -16.64 -8.90
C THR A 49 14.13 -15.45 -8.13
N GLU A 50 14.46 -14.36 -8.80
CA GLU A 50 14.86 -13.11 -8.13
C GLU A 50 13.63 -12.48 -7.45
N ILE A 51 13.79 -12.12 -6.18
CA ILE A 51 12.72 -11.56 -5.34
C ILE A 51 13.22 -10.29 -4.67
N LYS A 52 12.34 -9.31 -4.52
CA LYS A 52 12.66 -8.11 -3.74
C LYS A 52 12.37 -8.39 -2.27
N ALA A 53 13.28 -8.05 -1.37
CA ALA A 53 13.08 -8.23 0.08
C ALA A 53 11.78 -7.58 0.59
N ALA A 54 11.34 -6.48 -0.04
CA ALA A 54 10.06 -5.82 0.24
C ALA A 54 8.81 -6.70 -0.02
N GLN A 55 8.93 -7.81 -0.75
CA GLN A 55 7.85 -8.77 -1.02
C GLN A 55 7.79 -9.91 0.01
N LEU A 56 8.82 -10.07 0.86
CA LEU A 56 8.87 -11.09 1.91
C LEU A 56 8.33 -10.59 3.25
N VAL A 57 8.15 -9.28 3.37
CA VAL A 57 7.46 -8.69 4.52
C VAL A 57 5.97 -8.75 4.19
N ASP A 58 5.17 -9.36 5.06
CA ASP A 58 3.72 -9.21 5.02
C ASP A 58 3.44 -7.72 4.81
N ALA A 59 2.82 -7.38 3.68
CA ALA A 59 2.49 -6.01 3.38
C ALA A 59 1.77 -5.47 4.62
N ALA A 60 2.40 -4.51 5.32
CA ALA A 60 1.77 -3.85 6.43
C ALA A 60 0.38 -3.47 5.93
N PRO A 61 -0.70 -3.86 6.64
CA PRO A 61 -2.06 -3.75 6.13
C PRO A 61 -2.18 -2.35 5.56
N GLU A 62 -2.52 -2.26 4.27
CA GLU A 62 -2.71 -0.97 3.60
C GLU A 62 -3.44 -0.10 4.60
N VAL A 63 -2.75 0.93 5.11
CA VAL A 63 -3.38 1.87 6.00
C VAL A 63 -4.36 2.54 5.08
N GLN A 64 -5.60 2.02 5.05
CA GLN A 64 -6.65 2.51 4.19
C GLN A 64 -6.64 4.00 4.42
N GLY A 65 -6.20 4.72 3.40
CA GLY A 65 -6.00 6.15 3.46
C GLY A 65 -7.23 6.71 4.13
N GLN A 66 -7.02 7.54 5.13
CA GLN A 66 -8.08 8.25 5.82
C GLN A 66 -8.80 9.25 4.87
N ASP A 67 -8.81 9.00 3.56
CA ASP A 67 -9.43 9.75 2.48
C ASP A 67 -10.96 9.63 2.50
N THR A 68 -11.51 8.64 3.20
CA THR A 68 -12.97 8.56 3.39
C THR A 68 -13.49 9.58 4.41
N LYS A 69 -12.63 10.16 5.27
CA LYS A 69 -13.11 11.20 6.22
C LYS A 69 -13.18 12.59 5.59
N GLN A 70 -12.44 12.90 4.53
CA GLN A 70 -12.46 14.26 3.94
C GLN A 70 -13.76 14.57 3.19
N LYS A 71 -14.41 13.58 2.55
CA LYS A 71 -15.71 13.80 1.87
C LYS A 71 -16.88 14.07 2.82
N PHE A 72 -16.82 13.61 4.08
CA PHE A 72 -17.88 13.84 5.06
C PHE A 72 -17.73 15.13 5.87
N VAL A 73 -16.56 15.77 5.89
CA VAL A 73 -16.38 17.06 6.58
C VAL A 73 -17.11 18.20 5.84
N GLY A 74 -17.16 18.16 4.51
CA GLY A 74 -17.93 19.13 3.71
C GLY A 74 -19.44 19.04 3.95
N PHE A 75 -19.98 17.83 4.10
CA PHE A 75 -21.42 17.61 4.29
C PHE A 75 -21.92 18.09 5.66
N LYS A 76 -21.10 17.96 6.70
CA LYS A 76 -21.44 18.47 8.04
C LYS A 76 -21.54 20.00 8.09
N LYS A 77 -20.74 20.73 7.30
CA LYS A 77 -20.83 22.19 7.20
C LYS A 77 -22.10 22.67 6.48
N ALA A 78 -22.57 21.92 5.48
CA ALA A 78 -23.81 22.24 4.77
C ALA A 78 -25.06 22.07 5.65
N LEU A 79 -25.09 21.03 6.49
CA LEU A 79 -26.25 20.74 7.34
C LEU A 79 -26.48 21.81 8.43
N THR A 80 -25.42 22.43 8.95
CA THR A 80 -25.57 23.53 9.93
C THR A 80 -26.12 24.80 9.28
N PHE A 81 -25.78 25.07 8.00
CA PHE A 81 -26.21 26.29 7.32
C PHE A 81 -27.71 26.26 6.99
N SER A 82 -28.27 25.09 6.62
CA SER A 82 -29.71 24.99 6.33
C SER A 82 -30.59 25.19 7.57
N GLY A 83 -30.12 24.79 8.76
CA GLY A 83 -30.87 24.97 10.00
C GLY A 83 -31.07 26.45 10.37
N TYR A 84 -30.01 27.27 10.27
CA TYR A 84 -30.11 28.70 10.56
C TYR A 84 -30.97 29.45 9.54
N ALA A 85 -30.90 29.08 8.26
CA ALA A 85 -31.74 29.70 7.23
C ALA A 85 -33.25 29.48 7.51
N ILE A 86 -33.64 28.26 7.88
CA ILE A 86 -35.03 27.94 8.25
C ILE A 86 -35.44 28.72 9.51
N ALA A 87 -34.58 28.78 10.53
CA ALA A 87 -34.87 29.55 11.75
C ALA A 87 -35.06 31.05 11.46
N MET A 88 -34.28 31.63 10.55
CA MET A 88 -34.43 33.03 10.16
C MET A 88 -35.76 33.32 9.46
N VAL A 89 -36.17 32.43 8.54
CA VAL A 89 -37.49 32.53 7.88
C VAL A 89 -38.61 32.42 8.90
N LEU A 90 -38.53 31.48 9.83
CA LEU A 90 -39.52 31.32 10.90
C LEU A 90 -39.56 32.55 11.83
N LEU A 91 -38.42 33.16 12.16
CA LEU A 91 -38.38 34.37 12.97
C LEU A 91 -39.04 35.56 12.25
N ILE A 92 -38.76 35.75 10.96
CA ILE A 92 -39.39 36.81 10.16
C ILE A 92 -40.90 36.56 10.09
N PHE A 93 -41.32 35.33 9.79
CA PHE A 93 -42.73 34.97 9.70
C PHE A 93 -43.43 35.14 11.06
N SER A 94 -42.80 34.74 12.15
CA SER A 94 -43.32 34.91 13.50
C SER A 94 -43.45 36.39 13.86
N GLY A 95 -42.44 37.22 13.56
CA GLY A 95 -42.50 38.66 13.77
C GLY A 95 -43.60 39.34 12.95
N LEU A 96 -43.73 38.96 11.68
CA LEU A 96 -44.80 39.45 10.80
C LEU A 96 -46.20 38.98 11.23
N SER A 97 -46.32 37.75 11.74
CA SER A 97 -47.59 37.24 12.31
C SER A 97 -47.97 37.93 13.62
N PHE A 98 -47.00 38.33 14.46
CA PHE A 98 -47.29 39.07 15.68
C PHE A 98 -47.68 40.53 15.45
N THR A 99 -47.20 41.16 14.36
CA THR A 99 -47.57 42.56 14.01
C THR A 99 -48.79 42.66 13.09
N GLY A 100 -49.37 41.53 12.69
CA GLY A 100 -50.47 41.43 11.72
C GLY A 100 -51.86 41.22 12.34
N ASN A 101 -52.07 41.63 13.60
CA ASN A 101 -53.38 41.68 14.24
C ASN A 101 -53.54 43.00 15.01
#